data_AF-A0A4Q3YJM7-F1
#
_entry.id   AF-A0A4Q3YJM7-F1
#
_cell.length_a   1.000
_cell.length_b   1.000
_cell.length_c   1.000
_cell.angle_alpha   90.00
_cell.angle_beta   90.00
_cell.angle_gamma   90.00
#
_symmetry.space_group_name_H-M   'P 1'
#
loop_
_entity.id
_entity.type
_entity.pdbx_description
1 polymer ?
#
loop_
_entity_poly.entity_id
_entity_poly.type
_entity_poly.pdbx_seq_one_letter_code
_entity_poly.pdbx_strand_id
1 'polypeptide(L)'
;MFYLQQGDASAIPALIKAPVMYFVQMSLLAAVAIFFSTFVAPLVNFFLSGGLFLLGSLFNPLVQSMESNTSTHPAAKAFAQLVGTLLPNFANYNVQNPIINPTQTIQNETAYYLQVTVYGFFYIGILLVAGILIFDRREV
;
A
#
# COMPACT_ATOMS: atom_id res chain seq x y z
N MET A 1 -9.51 19.66 -12.75
CA MET A 1 -9.20 20.95 -13.42
C MET A 1 -10.07 22.13 -12.96
N PHE A 2 -10.85 22.04 -11.88
CA PHE A 2 -11.71 23.16 -11.42
C PHE A 2 -11.08 24.03 -10.31
N TYR A 3 -10.08 23.51 -9.58
CA TYR A 3 -9.42 24.21 -8.46
C TYR A 3 -8.32 25.20 -8.87
N LEU A 4 -7.85 25.15 -10.13
CA LEU A 4 -6.81 26.07 -10.62
C LEU A 4 -7.36 27.44 -11.03
N GLN A 5 -8.69 27.62 -11.02
CA GLN A 5 -9.36 28.81 -11.54
C GLN A 5 -9.83 29.78 -10.45
N GLN A 6 -9.82 29.35 -9.19
CA GLN A 6 -9.93 30.24 -8.03
C GLN A 6 -8.55 30.34 -7.41
N GLY A 7 -7.91 31.51 -7.48
CA GLY A 7 -6.62 31.80 -6.86
C GLY A 7 -6.71 31.82 -5.33
N ASP A 8 -7.17 30.72 -4.74
CA ASP A 8 -7.35 30.54 -3.32
C ASP A 8 -6.15 29.78 -2.76
N ALA A 9 -5.25 30.50 -2.09
CA ALA A 9 -4.04 29.94 -1.50
C ALA A 9 -4.34 28.87 -0.43
N SER A 10 -5.57 28.83 0.10
CA SER A 10 -6.04 27.81 1.04
C SER A 10 -6.25 26.43 0.40
N ALA A 11 -6.32 26.33 -0.94
CA ALA A 11 -6.44 25.07 -1.68
C ALA A 11 -5.08 24.37 -1.92
N ILE A 12 -3.96 25.07 -1.74
CA ILE A 12 -2.61 24.55 -1.99
C ILE A 12 -2.29 23.33 -1.10
N PRO A 13 -2.59 23.31 0.21
CA PRO A 13 -2.39 22.13 1.05
C PRO A 13 -3.20 20.93 0.57
N ALA A 14 -4.43 21.14 0.11
CA ALA A 14 -5.26 20.06 -0.43
C ALA A 14 -4.68 19.47 -1.73
N LEU A 15 -4.06 20.32 -2.56
CA LEU A 15 -3.43 19.90 -3.81
C LEU A 15 -2.16 19.07 -3.61
N ILE A 16 -1.37 19.39 -2.57
CA ILE A 16 -0.09 18.72 -2.28
C ILE A 16 -0.29 17.36 -1.61
N LYS A 17 -1.39 17.15 -0.89
CA LYS A 17 -1.69 15.88 -0.19
C LYS A 17 -1.64 14.66 -1.11
N ALA A 18 -2.28 14.72 -2.28
CA ALA A 18 -2.36 13.58 -3.20
C ALA A 18 -0.98 13.17 -3.76
N PRO A 19 -0.15 14.10 -4.27
CA PRO A 19 1.24 13.80 -4.64
C PRO A 19 2.08 13.20 -3.51
N VAL A 20 1.96 13.72 -2.29
CA VAL A 20 2.71 13.21 -1.12
C VAL A 20 2.29 11.77 -0.79
N MET A 21 1.00 11.48 -0.77
CA MET A 21 0.50 10.13 -0.52
C MET A 21 0.94 9.15 -1.61
N TYR A 22 0.89 9.58 -2.87
CA TYR A 22 1.40 8.79 -3.99
C TYR A 22 2.90 8.53 -3.88
N PHE A 23 3.68 9.53 -3.44
CA PHE A 23 5.11 9.36 -3.20
C PHE A 23 5.40 8.31 -2.12
N VAL A 24 4.66 8.32 -1.00
CA VAL A 24 4.80 7.30 0.04
C VAL A 24 4.38 5.92 -0.49
N GLN A 25 3.28 5.85 -1.25
CA GLN A 25 2.80 4.62 -1.88
C GLN A 25 3.88 4.01 -2.80
N MET A 26 4.51 4.83 -3.64
CA MET A 26 5.56 4.37 -4.56
C MET A 26 6.86 4.02 -3.82
N SER A 27 7.20 4.73 -2.75
CA SER A 27 8.34 4.39 -1.88
C SER A 27 8.15 3.03 -1.22
N LEU A 28 6.93 2.73 -0.78
CA LEU A 28 6.56 1.44 -0.21
C LEU A 28 6.65 0.32 -1.25
N LEU A 29 6.17 0.57 -2.48
CA LEU A 29 6.31 -0.38 -3.59
C LEU A 29 7.79 -0.62 -3.94
N ALA A 30 8.62 0.43 -3.94
CA ALA A 30 10.06 0.30 -4.16
C ALA A 30 10.72 -0.55 -3.07
N ALA A 31 10.35 -0.37 -1.80
CA ALA A 31 10.85 -1.19 -0.71
C ALA A 31 10.50 -2.68 -0.87
N VAL A 32 9.28 -2.99 -1.32
CA VAL A 32 8.87 -4.37 -1.66
C VAL A 32 9.75 -4.93 -2.78
N ALA A 33 9.95 -4.17 -3.85
CA ALA A 33 10.75 -4.61 -4.99
C ALA A 33 12.23 -4.82 -4.62
N ILE A 34 12.78 -3.98 -3.75
CA ILE A 34 14.14 -4.12 -3.18
C ILE A 34 14.21 -5.37 -2.30
N PHE A 35 13.21 -5.61 -1.44
CA PHE A 35 13.18 -6.81 -0.62
C PHE A 35 13.22 -8.09 -1.46
N PHE A 36 12.34 -8.21 -2.46
CA PHE A 36 12.30 -9.37 -3.35
C PHE A 36 13.54 -9.51 -4.23
N SER A 37 14.22 -8.42 -4.60
CA SER A 37 15.43 -8.52 -5.43
C SER A 37 16.59 -9.26 -4.73
N THR A 38 16.56 -9.35 -3.39
CA THR A 38 17.61 -10.05 -2.62
C THR A 38 17.60 -11.57 -2.83
N PHE A 39 16.45 -12.17 -3.16
CA PHE A 39 16.28 -13.63 -3.30
C PHE A 39 15.50 -14.11 -4.52
N VAL A 40 14.98 -13.21 -5.36
CA VAL A 40 14.13 -13.55 -6.53
C VAL A 40 14.77 -13.07 -7.84
N ALA A 41 14.60 -13.84 -8.92
CA ALA A 41 15.02 -13.42 -10.27
C ALA A 41 14.27 -12.16 -10.74
N PRO A 42 14.89 -11.27 -11.55
CA PRO A 42 14.30 -9.98 -11.93
C PRO A 42 12.90 -10.07 -12.55
N LEU A 43 12.66 -11.04 -13.43
CA LEU A 43 11.36 -11.24 -14.07
C LEU A 43 10.27 -11.61 -13.05
N VAL A 44 10.59 -12.50 -12.12
CA VAL A 44 9.64 -12.94 -11.09
C VAL A 44 9.38 -11.81 -10.09
N ASN A 45 10.40 -11.03 -9.74
CA ASN A 45 10.24 -9.84 -8.88
C ASN A 45 9.27 -8.82 -9.51
N PHE A 46 9.36 -8.57 -10.81
CA PHE A 46 8.45 -7.67 -11.51
C PHE A 46 6.98 -8.09 -11.32
N PHE A 47 6.67 -9.37 -11.54
CA PHE A 47 5.31 -9.89 -11.37
C PHE A 47 4.88 -9.97 -9.91
N LEU A 48 5.78 -10.30 -8.98
CA LEU A 48 5.46 -10.32 -7.54
C LEU A 48 5.15 -8.92 -7.02
N SER A 49 6.03 -7.94 -7.26
CA SER A 49 5.85 -6.56 -6.82
C SER A 49 4.66 -5.89 -7.50
N GLY A 50 4.51 -6.08 -8.82
CA GLY A 50 3.38 -5.56 -9.58
C GLY A 50 2.05 -6.22 -9.21
N GLY A 51 2.03 -7.54 -9.09
CA GLY A 51 0.86 -8.29 -8.62
C GLY A 51 0.48 -7.87 -7.20
N LEU A 52 1.46 -7.61 -6.35
CA LEU A 52 1.21 -7.12 -5.01
C LEU A 52 0.58 -5.74 -4.99
N PHE A 53 1.11 -4.83 -5.81
CA PHE A 53 0.54 -3.51 -5.98
C PHE A 53 -0.93 -3.59 -6.40
N LEU A 54 -1.25 -4.43 -7.40
CA LEU A 54 -2.63 -4.63 -7.87
C LEU A 54 -3.54 -5.21 -6.79
N LEU A 55 -3.06 -6.22 -6.04
CA LEU A 55 -3.82 -6.86 -4.96
C LEU A 55 -4.10 -5.89 -3.81
N GLY A 56 -3.07 -5.16 -3.37
CA GLY A 56 -3.17 -4.22 -2.27
C GLY A 56 -3.84 -2.90 -2.64
N SER A 57 -4.09 -2.63 -3.93
CA SER A 57 -4.81 -1.44 -4.39
C SER A 57 -6.19 -1.80 -4.97
N LEU A 58 -6.26 -2.18 -6.25
CA LEU A 58 -7.50 -2.40 -6.99
C LEU A 58 -8.35 -3.53 -6.41
N PHE A 59 -7.71 -4.62 -5.99
CA PHE A 59 -8.44 -5.80 -5.50
C PHE A 59 -8.64 -5.81 -3.99
N ASN A 60 -8.22 -4.76 -3.27
CA ASN A 60 -8.34 -4.69 -1.81
C ASN A 60 -9.78 -4.93 -1.30
N PRO A 61 -10.84 -4.36 -1.91
CA PRO A 61 -12.23 -4.66 -1.51
C PRO A 61 -12.64 -6.12 -1.74
N LEU A 62 -12.12 -6.76 -2.80
CA LEU A 62 -12.39 -8.17 -3.08
C LEU A 62 -11.70 -9.08 -2.05
N VAL A 63 -10.46 -8.76 -1.66
CA VAL A 63 -9.73 -9.49 -0.63
C VAL A 63 -10.46 -9.39 0.72
N GLN A 64 -10.87 -8.18 1.13
CA GLN A 64 -11.65 -7.98 2.36
C GLN A 64 -13.00 -8.72 2.32
N SER A 65 -13.66 -8.74 1.16
CA SER A 65 -14.91 -9.49 0.98
C SER A 65 -14.71 -11.00 1.09
N MET A 66 -13.58 -11.53 0.62
CA MET A 66 -13.23 -12.95 0.75
C MET A 66 -12.85 -13.34 2.18
N GLU A 67 -12.20 -12.45 2.93
CA GLU A 67 -11.86 -12.66 4.35
C GLU A 67 -13.09 -12.67 5.26
N SER A 68 -14.03 -11.75 5.00
CA SER A 68 -15.25 -11.58 5.79
C SER A 68 -16.33 -12.61 5.45
N ASN A 69 -16.29 -13.22 4.26
CA ASN A 69 -17.25 -14.26 3.89
C ASN A 69 -16.98 -15.58 4.62
N THR A 70 -18.00 -16.08 5.34
CA THR A 70 -17.96 -17.38 6.02
C THR A 70 -17.97 -18.55 5.04
N SER A 71 -18.44 -18.35 3.80
CA SER A 71 -18.53 -19.37 2.75
C SER A 71 -17.24 -19.59 1.96
N THR A 72 -16.19 -18.82 2.22
CA THR A 72 -14.89 -18.94 1.54
C THR A 72 -14.14 -20.18 2.04
N HIS A 73 -13.54 -20.94 1.12
CA HIS A 73 -12.72 -22.10 1.46
C HIS A 73 -11.63 -21.73 2.49
N PRO A 74 -11.40 -22.52 3.57
CA PRO A 74 -10.49 -22.17 4.66
C PRO A 74 -9.07 -21.82 4.19
N ALA A 75 -8.56 -22.52 3.18
CA ALA A 75 -7.25 -22.24 2.60
C ALA A 75 -7.18 -20.89 1.87
N ALA A 76 -8.23 -20.49 1.15
CA ALA A 76 -8.30 -19.20 0.47
C ALA A 76 -8.43 -18.05 1.47
N LYS A 77 -9.16 -18.27 2.58
CA LYS A 77 -9.26 -17.33 3.69
C LYS A 77 -7.92 -17.14 4.40
N ALA A 78 -7.20 -18.22 4.67
CA ALA A 78 -5.87 -18.15 5.28
C ALA A 78 -4.85 -17.43 4.37
N PHE A 79 -4.91 -17.68 3.05
CA PHE A 79 -4.08 -16.97 2.08
C PHE A 79 -4.42 -15.48 2.04
N ALA A 80 -5.71 -15.12 1.98
CA ALA A 80 -6.16 -13.74 2.01
C ALA A 80 -5.68 -13.03 3.29
N GLN A 81 -5.83 -13.65 4.47
CA GLN A 81 -5.35 -13.10 5.73
C GLN A 81 -3.84 -12.93 5.79
N LEU A 82 -3.07 -13.92 5.30
CA LEU A 82 -1.62 -13.81 5.20
C LEU A 82 -1.23 -12.64 4.30
N VAL A 83 -1.89 -12.50 3.15
CA VAL A 83 -1.68 -11.42 2.20
C VAL A 83 -2.06 -10.08 2.82
N GLY A 84 -3.23 -9.96 3.45
CA GLY A 84 -3.71 -8.73 4.07
C GLY A 84 -2.90 -8.28 5.29
N THR A 85 -2.24 -9.22 5.98
CA THR A 85 -1.45 -8.92 7.19
C THR A 85 0.03 -8.71 6.89
N LEU A 86 0.62 -9.53 6.02
CA LEU A 86 2.06 -9.41 5.69
C LEU A 86 2.32 -8.33 4.66
N LEU A 87 1.34 -8.04 3.80
CA LEU A 87 1.56 -7.16 2.68
C LEU A 87 0.94 -5.79 2.92
N PRO A 88 1.66 -4.71 2.55
CA PRO A 88 1.16 -3.37 2.72
C PRO A 88 -0.13 -3.13 1.93
N ASN A 89 -1.14 -2.57 2.59
CA ASN A 89 -2.37 -2.13 1.94
C ASN A 89 -2.14 -0.79 1.21
N PHE A 90 -1.94 -0.87 -0.10
CA PHE A 90 -1.74 0.29 -0.98
C PHE A 90 -3.00 1.15 -1.16
N ALA A 91 -4.20 0.60 -0.93
CA ALA A 91 -5.46 1.33 -1.05
C ALA A 91 -5.59 2.45 -0.02
N ASN A 92 -4.84 2.40 1.09
CA ASN A 92 -4.81 3.45 2.11
C ASN A 92 -4.26 4.80 1.58
N TYR A 93 -3.42 4.77 0.55
CA TYR A 93 -2.80 5.97 -0.05
C TYR A 93 -3.63 6.57 -1.18
N ASN A 94 -4.73 5.93 -1.59
CA ASN A 94 -5.59 6.45 -2.65
C ASN A 94 -6.51 7.55 -2.11
N VAL A 95 -6.08 8.79 -2.26
CA VAL A 95 -6.79 9.99 -1.78
C VAL A 95 -7.97 10.40 -2.70
N GLN A 96 -8.07 9.81 -3.89
CA GLN A 96 -8.93 10.33 -4.96
C GLN A 96 -10.33 9.68 -5.04
N ASN A 97 -10.66 8.65 -4.25
CA ASN A 97 -11.91 7.93 -4.50
C ASN A 97 -12.63 7.31 -3.28
N PRO A 98 -13.71 7.97 -2.79
CA PRO A 98 -14.65 7.37 -1.84
C PRO A 98 -15.42 6.16 -2.40
N ILE A 99 -15.55 6.04 -3.73
CA ILE A 99 -16.27 4.93 -4.39
C ILE A 99 -15.47 3.62 -4.30
N ILE A 100 -14.12 3.71 -4.22
CA ILE A 100 -13.25 2.53 -4.09
C ILE A 100 -13.10 2.11 -2.62
N ASN A 101 -13.20 3.07 -1.69
CA ASN A 101 -13.09 2.84 -0.25
C ASN A 101 -14.38 3.28 0.51
N PRO A 102 -15.54 2.64 0.28
CA PRO A 102 -16.82 3.03 0.90
C PRO A 102 -16.87 2.85 2.42
N THR A 103 -15.90 2.15 3.01
CA THR A 103 -15.79 1.85 4.45
C THR A 103 -14.93 2.84 5.23
N GLN A 104 -14.17 3.72 4.58
CA GLN A 104 -13.25 4.65 5.24
C GLN A 104 -14.01 5.92 5.67
N THR A 105 -14.66 5.89 6.84
CA THR A 105 -15.23 7.10 7.44
C THR A 105 -14.11 7.98 8.02
N ILE A 106 -13.61 8.93 7.22
CA ILE A 106 -12.55 9.84 7.64
C ILE A 106 -13.14 10.89 8.59
N GLN A 107 -13.05 10.66 9.91
CA GLN A 107 -13.51 11.61 10.92
C GLN A 107 -12.55 12.80 11.08
N ASN A 108 -11.24 12.56 10.93
CA ASN A 108 -10.20 13.59 10.96
C ASN A 108 -9.17 13.33 9.85
N GLU A 109 -9.23 14.13 8.80
CA GLU A 109 -8.42 13.99 7.59
C GLU A 109 -6.92 14.04 7.89
N THR A 110 -6.48 14.99 8.71
CA THR A 110 -5.07 15.19 9.05
C THR A 110 -4.51 14.03 9.87
N ALA A 111 -5.27 13.56 10.86
CA ALA A 111 -4.87 12.40 11.67
C ALA A 111 -4.76 11.13 10.83
N TYR A 112 -5.70 10.92 9.90
CA TYR A 112 -5.69 9.78 8.98
C TYR A 112 -4.44 9.78 8.10
N TYR A 113 -4.11 10.90 7.45
CA TYR A 113 -2.92 10.99 6.60
C TYR A 113 -1.63 10.77 7.37
N LEU A 114 -1.53 11.31 8.58
CA LEU A 114 -0.35 11.11 9.41
C LEU A 114 -0.20 9.64 9.80
N GLN A 115 -1.30 8.98 10.18
CA GLN A 115 -1.32 7.56 10.51
C GLN A 115 -0.92 6.68 9.32
N VAL A 116 -1.47 6.94 8.13
CA VAL A 116 -1.14 6.20 6.90
C VAL A 116 0.30 6.44 6.46
N THR A 117 0.83 7.64 6.68
CA THR A 117 2.24 7.96 6.40
C THR A 117 3.18 7.18 7.34
N VAL A 118 2.91 7.22 8.65
CA VAL A 118 3.68 6.46 9.66
C VAL A 118 3.61 4.96 9.39
N TYR A 119 2.42 4.45 9.06
CA TYR A 119 2.22 3.07 8.63
C TYR A 119 3.15 2.70 7.46
N GLY A 120 3.25 3.57 6.45
CA GLY A 120 4.10 3.35 5.27
C GLY A 120 5.58 3.29 5.63
N PHE A 121 6.07 4.26 6.40
CA PHE A 121 7.46 4.27 6.86
C PHE A 121 7.81 3.04 7.70
N PHE A 122 6.88 2.57 8.53
CA PHE A 122 7.09 1.37 9.35
C PHE A 122 7.27 0.13 8.47
N TYR A 123 6.37 -0.08 7.48
CA TYR A 123 6.50 -1.19 6.53
C TYR A 123 7.75 -1.09 5.66
N ILE A 124 8.10 0.10 5.19
CA ILE A 124 9.35 0.33 4.45
C ILE A 124 10.55 -0.10 5.31
N GLY A 125 10.60 0.35 6.57
CA GLY A 125 11.68 -0.01 7.49
C GLY A 125 11.80 -1.53 7.69
N ILE A 126 10.68 -2.21 7.93
CA ILE A 126 10.66 -3.69 8.08
C ILE A 126 11.18 -4.38 6.82
N LEU A 127 10.68 -3.98 5.64
CA LEU A 127 11.07 -4.60 4.36
C LEU A 127 12.55 -4.40 4.05
N LEU A 128 13.08 -3.20 4.31
CA LEU A 128 14.50 -2.92 4.10
C LEU A 128 15.38 -3.69 5.08
N VAL A 129 15.03 -3.72 6.38
CA VAL A 129 15.77 -4.51 7.38
C VAL A 129 15.74 -6.00 7.04
N ALA A 130 14.57 -6.53 6.68
CA ALA A 130 14.43 -7.92 6.27
C ALA A 130 15.26 -8.21 5.01
N GLY A 131 15.27 -7.29 4.04
CA GLY A 131 16.09 -7.40 2.82
C GLY A 131 17.58 -7.46 3.15
N ILE A 132 18.06 -6.56 4.01
CA ILE A 132 19.46 -6.55 4.48
C ILE A 132 19.83 -7.88 5.13
N LEU A 133 19.00 -8.39 6.06
CA LEU A 133 19.27 -9.64 6.77
C LEU A 133 19.29 -10.87 5.86
N ILE A 134 18.43 -10.92 4.85
CA ILE A 134 18.40 -12.02 3.88
C ILE A 134 19.60 -11.94 2.94
N PHE A 135 19.93 -10.73 2.49
CA PHE A 135 21.08 -10.48 1.61
C PHE A 135 22.40 -10.86 2.29
N ASP A 136 22.61 -10.41 3.54
CA ASP A 136 23.80 -10.70 4.35
C ASP A 136 24.04 -12.22 4.51
N ARG A 137 22.96 -12.99 4.74
CA ARG A 137 23.04 -14.46 4.83
C ARG A 137 23.37 -15.17 3.52
N ARG A 138 23.21 -14.51 2.38
CA ARG A 138 23.44 -15.11 1.05
C ARG A 138 24.86 -14.84 0.54
N GLU A 139 25.50 -13.79 1.01
CA GLU A 139 26.87 -13.43 0.61
C GLU A 139 27.97 -14.16 1.41
N VAL A 140 27.61 -14.89 2.47
CA VAL A 140 28.50 -15.78 3.25
C VAL A 140 28.58 -17.18 2.68
#